data_AF-A0A7X0VQS8-F1
#
_entry.id   AF-A0A7X0VQS8-F1
#
_cell.length_a   1.000
_cell.length_b   1.000
_cell.length_c   1.000
_cell.angle_alpha   90.00
_cell.angle_beta   90.00
_cell.angle_gamma   90.00
#
_symmetry.space_group_name_H-M   'P 1'
#
loop_
_entity.id
_entity.type
_entity.pdbx_description
1 polymer ?
#
loop_
_entity_poly.entity_id
_entity_poly.type
_entity_poly.pdbx_seq_one_letter_code
_entity_poly.pdbx_strand_id
1 'polypeptide(L)'
;MKINGFVPSEAIFNNPLKNDKQSSGVSFDSFFKESLDKVNDKQIAADELTKGFVSGKDVDINDVMLAGEEAKISLQLAVQIRNKVVEAVQELTRMQL
;
A
#
# COMPACT_ATOMS: atom_id res chain seq x y z
N MET A 1 -27.82 20.53 -57.66
CA MET A 1 -26.87 19.55 -57.10
C MET A 1 -25.85 20.33 -56.27
N LYS A 2 -25.90 20.27 -54.94
CA LYS A 2 -24.89 20.86 -54.06
C LYS A 2 -24.29 19.72 -53.25
N ILE A 3 -23.04 19.37 -53.54
CA ILE A 3 -22.26 18.46 -52.70
C ILE A 3 -21.45 19.33 -51.74
N ASN A 4 -21.89 19.41 -50.49
CA ASN A 4 -21.15 20.11 -49.45
C ASN A 4 -19.92 19.26 -49.10
N GLY A 5 -18.74 19.77 -49.44
CA GLY A 5 -17.46 19.16 -49.08
C GLY A 5 -17.27 19.18 -47.57
N PHE A 6 -17.16 18.00 -46.99
CA PHE A 6 -16.79 17.80 -45.60
C PHE A 6 -15.29 18.13 -45.48
N VAL A 7 -14.97 19.33 -45.02
CA VAL A 7 -13.61 19.67 -44.55
C VAL A 7 -13.59 19.45 -43.04
N PRO A 8 -12.86 18.45 -42.53
CA PRO A 8 -12.73 18.25 -41.10
C PRO A 8 -11.92 19.42 -40.52
N SER A 9 -12.54 20.20 -39.64
CA SER A 9 -11.88 21.30 -38.94
C SER A 9 -10.70 20.78 -38.11
N GLU A 10 -9.52 21.38 -38.29
CA GLU A 10 -8.26 21.13 -37.56
C GLU A 10 -8.37 21.31 -36.03
N ALA A 11 -9.54 21.76 -35.53
CA ALA A 11 -9.85 21.91 -34.12
C ALA A 11 -9.94 20.59 -33.33
N ILE A 12 -10.03 19.43 -33.99
CA ILE A 12 -10.05 18.12 -33.28
C ILE A 12 -8.66 17.73 -32.77
N PHE A 13 -7.58 18.28 -33.33
CA PHE A 13 -6.21 17.93 -32.97
C PHE A 13 -5.58 18.84 -31.89
N ASN A 14 -6.24 19.93 -31.50
CA ASN A 14 -5.68 20.89 -30.53
C ASN A 14 -6.23 20.74 -29.10
N ASN A 15 -6.77 19.58 -28.75
CA ASN A 15 -6.92 19.23 -27.34
C ASN A 15 -5.69 18.40 -26.95
N PRO A 16 -4.58 19.01 -26.48
CA PRO A 16 -3.55 18.22 -25.82
C PRO A 16 -4.29 17.47 -24.73
N LEU A 17 -4.28 16.15 -24.83
CA LEU A 17 -4.89 15.23 -23.88
C LEU A 17 -4.67 15.84 -22.50
N LYS A 18 -5.76 16.35 -21.94
CA LYS A 18 -5.78 16.91 -20.60
C LYS A 18 -5.48 15.69 -19.73
N ASN A 19 -4.20 15.50 -19.46
CA ASN A 19 -3.72 14.63 -18.42
C ASN A 19 -4.21 15.31 -17.14
N ASP A 20 -5.49 15.14 -16.85
CA ASP A 20 -5.97 15.18 -15.49
C ASP A 20 -5.21 14.04 -14.80
N LYS A 21 -3.99 14.36 -14.35
CA LYS A 21 -3.35 13.73 -13.20
C LYS A 21 -4.20 14.08 -11.98
N GLN A 22 -5.46 13.68 -12.00
CA GLN A 22 -6.28 13.57 -10.82
C GLN A 22 -6.02 12.16 -10.29
N SER A 23 -4.79 11.93 -9.82
CA SER A 23 -4.51 10.83 -8.90
C SER A 23 -5.06 11.24 -7.53
N SER A 24 -6.39 11.33 -7.43
CA SER A 24 -7.08 11.47 -6.14
C SER A 24 -7.30 10.10 -5.48
N GLY A 25 -6.53 9.08 -5.88
CA GLY A 25 -6.39 7.81 -5.17
C GLY A 25 -5.13 7.81 -4.34
N VAL A 26 -5.20 7.25 -3.12
CA VAL A 26 -4.05 7.09 -2.22
C VAL A 26 -2.88 6.46 -2.99
N SER A 27 -1.73 7.12 -3.01
CA SER A 27 -0.54 6.60 -3.67
C SER A 27 -0.07 5.31 -3.03
N PHE A 28 0.45 4.37 -3.82
CA PHE A 28 0.93 3.09 -3.31
C PHE A 28 2.01 3.24 -2.23
N ASP A 29 2.92 4.22 -2.36
CA ASP A 29 3.93 4.53 -1.34
C ASP A 29 3.29 4.86 0.02
N SER A 30 2.21 5.65 -0.02
CA SER A 30 1.52 6.13 1.17
C SER A 30 0.72 5.01 1.83
N PHE A 31 0.03 4.20 1.02
CA PHE A 31 -0.64 2.99 1.49
C PHE A 31 0.33 1.97 2.09
N PHE A 32 1.48 1.75 1.44
CA PHE A 32 2.50 0.82 1.90
C PHE A 32 3.13 1.30 3.22
N LYS A 33 3.43 2.60 3.32
CA LYS A 33 3.91 3.22 4.55
C LYS A 33 2.89 3.07 5.69
N GLU A 34 1.64 3.42 5.44
CA GLU A 34 0.56 3.27 6.43
C GLU A 34 0.39 1.80 6.87
N SER A 35 0.56 0.86 5.94
CA SER A 35 0.49 -0.57 6.26
C SER A 35 1.66 -1.03 7.14
N LEU A 36 2.87 -0.50 6.92
CA LEU A 36 4.02 -0.75 7.79
C LEU A 36 3.84 -0.12 9.17
N ASP A 37 3.31 1.10 9.23
CA ASP A 37 2.98 1.78 10.49
C ASP A 37 1.98 0.94 11.29
N LYS A 38 0.93 0.41 10.65
CA LYS A 38 -0.02 -0.53 11.29
C LYS A 38 0.63 -1.80 11.84
N VAL A 39 1.63 -2.36 11.13
CA VAL A 39 2.37 -3.54 11.61
C VAL A 39 3.20 -3.19 12.85
N ASN A 40 3.77 -1.99 12.90
CA ASN A 40 4.48 -1.49 14.06
C ASN A 40 3.53 -1.23 15.25
N ASP A 41 2.37 -0.62 15.00
CA ASP A 41 1.36 -0.36 16.03
C ASP A 41 0.89 -1.65 16.71
N LYS A 42 0.68 -2.71 15.92
CA LYS A 42 0.33 -4.04 16.47
C LYS A 42 1.43 -4.63 17.35
N GLN A 43 2.70 -4.44 16.98
CA GLN A 43 3.83 -4.89 17.80
C GLN A 43 3.90 -4.11 19.12
N ILE A 44 3.74 -2.79 19.07
CA ILE A 44 3.72 -1.95 20.28
C ILE A 44 2.55 -2.34 21.19
N ALA A 45 1.35 -2.55 20.64
CA ALA A 45 0.18 -2.96 21.41
C ALA A 45 0.40 -4.32 22.10
N ALA A 46 0.97 -5.30 21.39
CA ALA A 46 1.31 -6.61 21.97
C ALA A 46 2.34 -6.48 23.10
N ASP A 47 3.36 -5.63 22.92
CA ASP A 47 4.37 -5.35 23.95
C ASP A 47 3.79 -4.66 25.17
N GLU A 48 2.87 -3.70 24.99
CA GLU A 48 2.20 -3.00 26.07
C GLU A 48 1.31 -3.93 26.90
N LEU A 49 0.53 -4.78 26.24
CA LEU A 49 -0.29 -5.80 26.91
C LEU A 49 0.60 -6.79 27.68
N THR A 50 1.68 -7.25 27.05
CA THR A 50 2.66 -8.14 27.72
C THR A 50 3.26 -7.49 28.96
N LYS A 51 3.69 -6.22 28.85
CA LYS A 51 4.23 -5.47 29.99
C LYS A 51 3.18 -5.27 31.08
N GLY A 52 1.93 -4.97 30.70
CA GLY A 52 0.82 -4.81 31.63
C GLY A 52 0.55 -6.09 32.42
N PHE A 53 0.46 -7.22 31.73
CA PHE A 53 0.26 -8.54 32.32
C PHE A 53 1.40 -8.92 33.28
N VAL A 54 2.66 -8.79 32.85
CA VAL A 54 3.83 -9.12 33.69
C VAL A 54 3.96 -8.18 34.89
N SER A 55 3.49 -6.94 34.77
CA SER A 55 3.45 -5.97 35.88
C SER A 55 2.30 -6.20 36.87
N GLY A 56 1.46 -7.22 36.65
CA GLY A 56 0.33 -7.54 37.51
C GLY A 56 -0.87 -6.60 37.35
N LYS A 57 -0.98 -5.88 36.22
CA LYS A 57 -2.22 -5.16 35.87
C LYS A 57 -3.32 -6.16 35.51
N ASP A 58 -4.56 -5.71 35.59
CA ASP A 58 -5.74 -6.48 35.18
C ASP A 58 -5.80 -6.60 33.65
N VAL A 59 -4.98 -7.49 33.09
CA VAL A 59 -4.90 -7.83 31.67
C VAL A 59 -5.11 -9.33 31.55
N ASP A 60 -6.02 -9.75 30.66
CA ASP A 60 -6.25 -11.18 30.42
C ASP A 60 -5.08 -11.78 29.61
N ILE A 61 -4.63 -12.96 30.01
CA ILE A 61 -3.58 -13.70 29.29
C ILE A 61 -4.00 -14.01 27.83
N ASN A 62 -5.28 -14.26 27.58
CA ASN A 62 -5.82 -14.52 26.25
C ASN A 62 -5.63 -13.31 25.33
N ASP A 63 -5.81 -12.09 25.85
CA ASP A 63 -5.62 -10.85 25.08
C ASP A 63 -4.14 -10.64 24.72
N VAL A 64 -3.22 -10.93 25.66
CA VAL A 64 -1.78 -10.88 25.41
C VAL A 64 -1.38 -11.88 24.31
N MET A 65 -1.88 -13.12 24.40
CA MET A 65 -1.57 -14.16 23.42
C MET A 65 -2.16 -13.83 22.04
N LEU A 66 -3.39 -13.32 22.00
CA LEU A 66 -4.05 -12.93 20.75
C LEU A 66 -3.32 -11.76 20.08
N ALA A 67 -3.01 -10.71 20.83
CA ALA A 67 -2.27 -9.56 20.32
C ALA A 67 -0.87 -9.95 19.83
N GLY A 68 -0.19 -10.84 20.58
CA GLY A 68 1.12 -11.37 20.18
C GLY A 68 1.07 -12.15 18.87
N GLU A 69 0.08 -13.04 18.69
CA GLU A 69 -0.07 -13.81 17.44
C GLU A 69 -0.47 -12.89 16.27
N GLU A 70 -1.33 -11.91 16.51
CA GLU A 70 -1.72 -10.93 15.48
C GLU A 70 -0.51 -10.10 15.00
N ALA A 71 0.31 -9.62 15.93
CA ALA A 71 1.54 -8.89 15.62
C ALA A 71 2.52 -9.76 14.81
N LYS A 72 2.69 -11.03 15.21
CA LYS A 72 3.55 -12.00 14.55
C LYS A 72 3.09 -12.31 13.11
N ILE A 73 1.82 -12.64 12.92
CA ILE A 73 1.27 -12.92 11.58
C ILE A 73 1.38 -11.67 10.69
N SER A 74 1.07 -10.48 11.23
CA SER A 74 1.17 -9.22 10.50
C SER A 74 2.61 -8.94 10.05
N LEU A 75 3.60 -9.18 10.91
CA LEU A 75 5.01 -9.04 10.58
C LEU A 75 5.46 -10.06 9.51
N GLN A 76 5.05 -11.32 9.64
CA GLN A 76 5.35 -12.35 8.65
C GLN A 76 4.83 -11.97 7.26
N LEU A 77 3.59 -11.46 7.19
CA LEU A 77 3.03 -10.95 5.95
C LEU A 77 3.85 -9.78 5.39
N ALA A 78 4.24 -8.82 6.23
CA ALA A 78 5.07 -7.69 5.81
C ALA A 78 6.42 -8.14 5.21
N VAL A 79 7.07 -9.15 5.80
CA VAL A 79 8.31 -9.73 5.25
C VAL A 79 8.08 -10.39 3.90
N GLN A 80 6.98 -11.13 3.73
CA GLN A 80 6.65 -11.74 2.44
C GLN A 80 6.43 -10.69 1.35
N ILE A 81 5.71 -9.61 1.66
CA ILE A 81 5.49 -8.49 0.75
C ILE A 81 6.83 -7.84 0.41
N ARG A 82 7.66 -7.53 1.41
CA ARG A 82 9.01 -6.98 1.21
C ARG A 82 9.81 -7.82 0.22
N ASN A 83 9.85 -9.14 0.42
CA ASN A 83 10.57 -10.05 -0.47
C ASN A 83 10.03 -9.96 -1.91
N LYS A 84 8.71 -9.94 -2.08
CA LYS A 84 8.08 -9.81 -3.41
C LYS A 84 8.38 -8.48 -4.09
N VAL A 85 8.42 -7.38 -3.35
CA VAL A 85 8.80 -6.07 -3.92
C VAL A 85 10.26 -6.09 -4.37
N VAL A 86 11.16 -6.66 -3.57
CA VAL A 86 12.58 -6.79 -3.93
C VAL A 86 12.76 -7.67 -5.17
N GLU A 87 12.07 -8.82 -5.23
CA GLU A 87 12.07 -9.70 -6.41
C GLU A 87 11.58 -8.98 -7.66
N ALA A 88 10.49 -8.22 -7.56
CA ALA A 88 9.93 -7.46 -8.68
C ALA A 88 10.93 -6.42 -9.21
N VAL A 89 11.62 -5.69 -8.32
CA VAL A 89 12.64 -4.72 -8.72
C VAL A 89 13.82 -5.41 -9.42
N GLN A 90 14.27 -6.55 -8.89
CA GLN A 90 15.34 -7.32 -9.52
C GLN A 90 14.93 -7.83 -10.91
N GLU A 91 13.68 -8.27 -11.08
CA GLU A 91 13.17 -8.74 -12.37
C GLU A 91 13.09 -7.63 -13.41
N LEU A 92 12.57 -6.46 -13.05
CA LEU A 92 12.55 -5.29 -13.93
C LEU A 92 13.96 -4.89 -14.41
N THR A 93 14.96 -5.04 -13.53
CA THR A 93 16.36 -4.76 -13.87
C THR A 93 16.93 -5.80 -14.83
N ARG A 94 16.56 -7.07 -14.69
CA ARG A 94 16.99 -8.15 -15.60
C ARG A 94 16.38 -8.07 -16.99
N MET A 95 15.18 -7.52 -17.14
CA MET A 95 14.52 -7.35 -18.44
C MET A 95 15.18 -6.31 -19.36
N GLN A 96 15.97 -5.38 -18.80
CA GLN A 96 16.59 -4.27 -19.55
C GLN A 96 18.02 -4.57 -20.03
N LEU A 97 18.59 -5.71 -19.67
CA LEU A 97 19.89 -6.19 -20.17
C LEU A 97 19.72 -7.14 -21.36
#